data_AF-A0A931GYV5-F1
#
_entry.id   AF-A0A931GYV5-F1
#
_cell.length_a   1.000
_cell.length_b   1.000
_cell.length_c   1.000
_cell.angle_alpha   90.00
_cell.angle_beta   90.00
_cell.angle_gamma   90.00
#
_symmetry.space_group_name_H-M   'P 1'
#
loop_
_entity.id
_entity.type
_entity.pdbx_description
1 polymer ?
#
loop_
_entity_poly.entity_id
_entity_poly.type
_entity_poly.pdbx_seq_one_letter_code
_entity_poly.pdbx_strand_id
1 'polypeptide(L)'
;MVQTDIPQLSKECNDWRERLHSFRDEFNRLKHELQHVANRALSKDQLTGLEHYQNQLHIQLINIHDLKQAVKTHDKKIQYEVSENQGQLTDDTYTEHENLYDAYHSLQSTLDELRSAFYKYVKSIAVANYN
;
A
#
# COMPACT_ATOMS: atom_id res chain seq x y z
N MET A 1 0.86 26.56 11.99
CA MET A 1 0.12 25.32 11.70
C MET A 1 -1.25 25.72 11.20
N VAL A 2 -1.63 25.27 10.00
CA VAL A 2 -3.02 25.38 9.54
C VAL A 2 -3.79 24.36 10.36
N GLN A 3 -4.77 24.78 11.15
CA GLN A 3 -5.69 23.84 11.80
C GLN A 3 -6.52 23.18 10.70
N THR A 4 -6.21 21.94 10.37
CA THR A 4 -7.01 21.13 9.46
C THR A 4 -8.34 20.83 10.12
N ASP A 5 -9.45 21.07 9.42
CA ASP A 5 -10.79 20.86 9.98
C ASP A 5 -11.04 19.36 10.22
N ILE A 6 -11.66 18.99 11.34
CA ILE A 6 -11.98 17.59 11.70
C ILE A 6 -12.66 16.79 10.57
N PRO A 7 -13.66 17.34 9.84
CA PRO A 7 -14.26 16.64 8.69
C PRO A 7 -13.25 16.32 7.59
N GLN A 8 -12.21 17.14 7.42
CA GLN A 8 -11.16 16.88 6.44
C GLN A 8 -10.30 15.68 6.87
N LEU A 9 -9.91 15.58 8.14
CA LEU A 9 -9.11 14.44 8.64
C LEU A 9 -9.85 13.10 8.45
N SER A 10 -11.14 13.05 8.77
CA SER A 10 -11.94 11.82 8.55
C SER A 10 -12.14 11.52 7.07
N LYS A 11 -12.27 12.55 6.22
CA LYS A 11 -12.34 12.36 4.77
C LYS A 11 -11.03 11.77 4.23
N GLU A 12 -9.89 12.31 4.64
CA GLU A 12 -8.57 11.82 4.24
C GLU A 12 -8.36 10.36 4.67
N CYS A 13 -8.75 10.01 5.90
CA CYS A 13 -8.73 8.62 6.36
C CYS A 13 -9.54 7.68 5.45
N ASN A 14 -10.73 8.10 5.01
CA ASN A 14 -11.55 7.30 4.11
C ASN A 14 -10.91 7.18 2.72
N ASP A 15 -10.43 8.28 2.15
CA ASP A 15 -9.74 8.31 0.86
C ASP A 15 -8.51 7.38 0.87
N TRP A 16 -7.70 7.41 1.93
CA TRP A 16 -6.55 6.50 2.08
C TRP A 16 -6.99 5.04 2.17
N ARG A 17 -8.06 4.74 2.91
CA ARG A 17 -8.57 3.36 3.06
C ARG A 17 -9.09 2.79 1.75
N GLU A 18 -9.75 3.61 0.93
CA GLU A 18 -10.23 3.21 -0.41
C GLU A 18 -9.07 2.96 -1.38
N ARG A 19 -8.04 3.84 -1.35
CA ARG A 19 -6.83 3.65 -2.16
C ARG A 19 -6.04 2.42 -1.73
N LEU A 20 -5.84 2.20 -0.43
CA LEU A 20 -5.20 1.00 0.11
C LEU A 20 -5.96 -0.28 -0.25
N HIS A 21 -7.29 -0.24 -0.28
CA HIS A 21 -8.09 -1.35 -0.80
C HIS A 21 -7.80 -1.62 -2.27
N SER A 22 -7.75 -0.56 -3.10
CA SER A 22 -7.45 -0.65 -4.53
C SER A 22 -6.04 -1.22 -4.78
N PHE A 23 -5.03 -0.76 -4.02
CA PHE A 23 -3.68 -1.30 -4.07
C PHE A 23 -3.63 -2.77 -3.70
N ARG A 24 -4.34 -3.20 -2.65
CA ARG A 24 -4.41 -4.62 -2.28
C ARG A 24 -4.94 -5.47 -3.43
N ASP A 25 -6.01 -5.02 -4.07
CA ASP A 25 -6.63 -5.77 -5.17
C ASP A 25 -5.71 -5.81 -6.40
N GLU A 26 -5.00 -4.72 -6.69
CA GLU A 26 -3.96 -4.66 -7.72
C GLU A 26 -2.80 -5.61 -7.43
N PHE A 27 -2.25 -5.60 -6.22
CA PHE A 27 -1.12 -6.43 -5.85
C PHE A 27 -1.46 -7.92 -5.80
N ASN A 28 -2.71 -8.26 -5.47
CA ASN A 28 -3.20 -9.63 -5.64
C ASN A 28 -3.25 -10.04 -7.13
N ARG A 29 -3.63 -9.13 -8.05
CA ARG A 29 -3.57 -9.41 -9.49
C ARG A 29 -2.12 -9.63 -9.96
N LEU A 30 -1.18 -8.78 -9.53
CA LEU A 30 0.25 -8.96 -9.87
C LEU A 30 0.79 -10.31 -9.35
N LYS A 31 0.36 -10.73 -8.16
CA LYS A 31 0.72 -12.04 -7.60
C LYS A 31 0.21 -13.19 -8.47
N HIS A 32 -1.04 -13.12 -8.95
CA HIS A 32 -1.57 -14.12 -9.88
C HIS A 32 -0.85 -14.10 -11.24
N GLU A 33 -0.53 -12.92 -11.77
CA GLU A 33 0.26 -12.79 -13.00
C GLU A 33 1.65 -13.44 -12.84
N LEU A 34 2.30 -13.25 -11.70
CA LEU A 34 3.59 -13.88 -11.39
C LEU A 34 3.49 -15.41 -11.32
N GLN A 35 2.38 -15.96 -10.84
CA GLN A 35 2.13 -17.40 -10.87
C GLN A 35 2.02 -17.95 -12.31
N HIS A 36 1.43 -17.19 -13.24
CA HIS A 36 1.42 -17.58 -14.65
C HIS A 36 2.82 -17.58 -15.27
N VAL A 37 3.69 -16.64 -14.87
CA VAL A 37 5.10 -16.60 -15.29
C VAL A 37 5.86 -17.82 -14.76
N ALA A 38 5.58 -18.24 -13.52
CA ALA A 38 6.23 -19.39 -12.89
C ALA A 38 6.00 -20.72 -13.62
N ASN A 39 4.94 -20.83 -14.44
CA ASN A 39 4.63 -22.02 -15.23
C ASN A 39 5.48 -22.16 -16.51
N ARG A 40 6.36 -21.19 -16.80
CA ARG A 40 7.24 -21.22 -17.99
C ARG A 40 8.57 -21.88 -17.66
N ALA A 41 9.30 -22.30 -18.70
CA ALA A 41 10.69 -22.69 -18.54
C ALA A 41 11.53 -21.43 -18.27
N LEU A 42 12.05 -21.30 -17.06
CA LEU A 42 12.82 -20.14 -16.62
C LEU A 42 14.30 -20.51 -16.44
N SER A 43 15.20 -19.60 -16.82
CA SER A 43 16.61 -19.70 -16.46
C SER A 43 16.81 -19.52 -14.95
N LYS A 44 17.98 -19.89 -14.44
CA LYS A 44 18.32 -19.72 -13.02
C LYS A 44 18.15 -18.26 -12.55
N ASP A 45 18.63 -17.31 -13.34
CA ASP A 45 18.51 -15.88 -13.01
C ASP A 45 17.05 -15.41 -13.02
N GLN A 46 16.25 -15.93 -13.94
CA GLN A 46 14.82 -15.64 -13.99
C GLN A 46 14.08 -16.22 -12.78
N LEU A 47 14.44 -17.41 -12.31
CA LEU A 47 13.89 -18.01 -11.08
C LEU A 47 14.23 -17.17 -9.84
N THR A 48 15.46 -16.68 -9.72
CA THR A 48 15.83 -15.78 -8.62
C THR A 48 15.02 -14.48 -8.66
N GLY A 49 14.81 -13.91 -9.85
CA GLY A 49 13.91 -12.77 -10.03
C GLY A 49 12.47 -13.09 -9.61
N LEU A 50 11.98 -14.29 -9.93
CA LEU A 50 10.63 -14.73 -9.60
C LEU A 50 10.44 -14.75 -8.08
N GLU A 51 11.36 -15.40 -7.35
CA GLU A 51 11.36 -15.48 -5.89
C GLU A 51 11.44 -14.09 -5.25
N HIS A 52 12.29 -13.20 -5.80
CA HIS A 52 12.37 -11.82 -5.36
C HIS A 52 11.02 -11.11 -5.44
N TYR A 53 10.34 -11.15 -6.59
CA TYR A 53 9.04 -10.52 -6.75
C TYR A 53 7.94 -11.19 -5.93
N GLN A 54 7.98 -12.51 -5.74
CA GLN A 54 7.03 -13.20 -4.85
C GLN A 54 7.14 -12.67 -3.42
N ASN A 55 8.37 -12.54 -2.91
CA ASN A 55 8.62 -12.01 -1.58
C ASN A 55 8.22 -10.54 -1.45
N GLN A 56 8.59 -9.71 -2.44
CA GLN A 56 8.24 -8.29 -2.43
C GLN A 56 6.73 -8.07 -2.46
N LEU A 57 5.99 -8.75 -3.35
CA LEU A 57 4.52 -8.65 -3.39
C LEU A 57 3.88 -9.13 -2.09
N HIS A 58 4.41 -10.20 -1.47
CA HIS A 58 3.91 -10.68 -0.19
C HIS A 58 4.09 -9.65 0.93
N ILE A 59 5.29 -9.09 1.06
CA ILE A 59 5.61 -8.05 2.07
C ILE A 59 4.71 -6.83 1.86
N GLN A 60 4.54 -6.36 0.62
CA GLN A 60 3.72 -5.17 0.38
C GLN A 60 2.23 -5.40 0.67
N LEU A 61 1.71 -6.62 0.46
CA LEU A 61 0.33 -6.95 0.87
C LEU A 61 0.15 -6.87 2.40
N ILE A 62 1.16 -7.24 3.17
CA ILE A 62 1.17 -7.08 4.65
C ILE A 62 1.20 -5.59 4.99
N ASN A 63 2.11 -4.81 4.40
CA ASN A 63 2.20 -3.37 4.65
C ASN A 63 0.90 -2.62 4.33
N ILE A 64 0.25 -2.95 3.20
CA ILE A 64 -1.05 -2.39 2.82
C ILE A 64 -2.11 -2.71 3.86
N HIS A 65 -2.16 -3.96 4.34
CA HIS A 65 -3.11 -4.38 5.37
C HIS A 65 -2.88 -3.60 6.67
N ASP A 66 -1.65 -3.55 7.15
CA ASP A 66 -1.30 -2.97 8.44
C ASP A 66 -1.56 -1.46 8.45
N LEU A 67 -1.14 -0.75 7.40
CA LEU A 67 -1.44 0.68 7.28
C LEU A 67 -2.95 0.94 7.20
N LYS A 68 -3.70 0.11 6.47
CA LYS A 68 -5.16 0.24 6.40
C LYS A 68 -5.81 0.06 7.78
N GLN A 69 -5.31 -0.86 8.61
CA GLN A 69 -5.81 -1.02 9.97
C GLN A 69 -5.42 0.16 10.87
N ALA A 70 -4.21 0.69 10.71
CA ALA A 70 -3.76 1.87 11.45
C ALA A 70 -4.65 3.09 11.14
N VAL A 71 -4.88 3.39 9.85
CA VAL A 71 -5.79 4.47 9.42
C VAL A 71 -7.22 4.26 9.94
N LYS A 72 -7.73 3.03 9.90
CA LYS A 72 -9.07 2.72 10.44
C LYS A 72 -9.15 2.93 11.96
N THR A 73 -8.07 2.64 12.69
CA THR A 73 -8.01 2.81 14.14
C THR A 73 -7.94 4.29 14.49
N HIS A 74 -7.14 5.04 13.75
CA HIS A 74 -7.01 6.48 13.89
C HIS A 74 -8.32 7.23 13.58
N ASP A 75 -9.05 6.87 12.51
CA ASP A 75 -10.37 7.47 12.21
C ASP A 75 -11.38 7.25 13.36
N LYS A 76 -11.38 6.06 13.98
CA LYS A 76 -12.20 5.80 15.17
C LYS A 76 -11.77 6.64 16.38
N LYS A 77 -10.47 6.84 16.55
CA LYS A 77 -9.91 7.68 17.62
C LYS A 77 -10.32 9.14 17.44
N ILE A 78 -10.24 9.68 16.22
CA ILE A 78 -10.76 11.02 15.87
C ILE A 78 -12.23 11.13 16.27
N GLN A 79 -13.07 10.19 15.86
CA GLN A 79 -14.51 10.21 16.14
C GLN A 79 -14.80 10.20 17.65
N TYR A 80 -14.05 9.39 18.41
CA TYR A 80 -14.18 9.31 19.86
C TYR A 80 -13.73 10.60 20.57
N GLU A 81 -12.58 11.17 20.20
CA GLU A 81 -12.11 12.42 20.82
C GLU A 81 -13.05 13.59 20.53
N VAL A 82 -13.57 13.67 19.30
CA VAL A 82 -14.55 14.71 18.92
C VAL A 82 -15.82 14.60 19.76
N SER A 83 -16.29 13.38 20.06
CA SER A 83 -17.50 13.20 20.88
C SER A 83 -17.26 13.54 22.36
N GLU A 84 -16.11 13.18 22.92
CA GLU A 84 -15.82 13.33 24.34
C GLU A 84 -15.24 14.71 24.71
N ASN A 85 -14.47 15.35 23.82
CA ASN A 85 -13.72 16.57 24.10
C ASN A 85 -14.36 17.84 23.49
N GLN A 86 -15.69 17.92 23.48
CA GLN A 86 -16.43 19.10 22.95
C GLN A 86 -16.03 19.47 21.51
N GLY A 87 -15.74 18.48 20.67
CA GLY A 87 -15.32 18.70 19.29
C GLY A 87 -13.86 19.12 19.12
N GLN A 88 -12.99 18.85 20.10
CA GLN A 88 -11.55 19.11 20.00
C GLN A 88 -10.73 17.82 19.93
N LEU A 89 -9.66 17.84 19.16
CA LEU A 89 -8.68 16.75 19.08
C LEU A 89 -7.43 17.08 19.89
N THR A 90 -6.77 16.06 20.41
CA THR A 90 -5.48 16.20 21.09
C THR A 90 -4.34 16.42 20.08
N ASP A 91 -3.25 17.08 20.53
CA ASP A 91 -2.04 17.24 19.72
C ASP A 91 -1.42 15.89 19.30
N ASP A 92 -1.57 14.86 20.15
CA ASP A 92 -1.16 13.49 19.85
C ASP A 92 -1.94 12.91 18.66
N THR A 93 -3.24 13.20 18.56
CA THR A 93 -4.07 12.78 17.42
C THR A 93 -3.66 13.47 16.14
N TYR A 94 -3.38 14.78 16.17
CA TYR A 94 -2.84 15.46 14.99
C TYR A 94 -1.49 14.88 14.56
N THR A 95 -0.59 14.64 15.52
CA THR A 95 0.72 14.05 15.25
C THR A 95 0.60 12.64 14.65
N GLU A 96 -0.32 11.82 15.15
CA GLU A 96 -0.61 10.51 14.57
C GLU A 96 -1.12 10.62 13.14
N HIS A 97 -1.97 11.61 12.84
CA HIS A 97 -2.47 11.84 11.48
C HIS A 97 -1.35 12.16 10.49
N GLU A 98 -0.44 13.06 10.85
CA GLU A 98 0.72 13.42 10.01
C GLU A 98 1.64 12.21 9.79
N ASN A 99 1.88 11.40 10.82
CA ASN A 99 2.66 10.16 10.68
C ASN A 99 1.99 9.17 9.71
N LEU A 100 0.65 9.07 9.74
CA LEU A 100 -0.09 8.22 8.81
C LEU A 100 -0.08 8.76 7.39
N TYR A 101 -0.12 10.08 7.22
CA TYR A 101 0.05 10.75 5.92
C TYR A 101 1.41 10.39 5.31
N ASP A 102 2.50 10.52 6.08
CA ASP A 102 3.85 10.18 5.62
C ASP A 102 3.98 8.69 5.29
N ALA A 103 3.45 7.82 6.16
CA ALA A 103 3.45 6.38 5.93
C ALA A 103 2.66 5.99 4.67
N TYR A 104 1.52 6.63 4.44
CA TYR A 104 0.71 6.44 3.23
C TYR A 104 1.46 6.85 1.96
N HIS A 105 2.09 8.02 1.95
CA HIS A 105 2.84 8.49 0.78
C HIS A 105 4.09 7.65 0.51
N SER A 106 4.81 7.26 1.56
CA SER A 106 5.97 6.37 1.45
C SER A 106 5.58 5.00 0.89
N LEU A 107 4.50 4.41 1.39
CA LEU A 107 3.99 3.14 0.87
C LEU A 107 3.56 3.31 -0.60
N GLN A 108 2.82 4.36 -0.93
CA GLN A 108 2.39 4.61 -2.31
C GLN A 108 3.58 4.66 -3.28
N SER A 109 4.65 5.40 -2.95
CA SER A 109 5.86 5.44 -3.77
C SER A 109 6.49 4.05 -3.95
N THR A 110 6.61 3.31 -2.84
CA THR A 110 7.14 1.94 -2.85
C THR A 110 6.33 1.02 -3.76
N LEU A 111 5.00 1.11 -3.71
CA LEU A 111 4.11 0.31 -4.54
C LEU A 111 4.24 0.67 -6.03
N ASP A 112 4.31 1.96 -6.36
CA ASP A 112 4.45 2.44 -7.74
C ASP A 112 5.79 2.02 -8.37
N GLU A 113 6.88 2.08 -7.59
CA GLU A 113 8.20 1.61 -7.99
C GLU A 113 8.22 0.10 -8.21
N LEU A 114 7.69 -0.68 -7.27
CA LEU A 114 7.64 -2.13 -7.36
C LEU A 114 6.80 -2.60 -8.55
N ARG A 115 5.65 -1.96 -8.80
CA ARG A 115 4.81 -2.23 -9.98
C ARG A 115 5.58 -1.98 -11.27
N SER A 116 6.29 -0.85 -11.35
CA SER A 116 7.07 -0.50 -12.53
C SER A 116 8.22 -1.48 -12.78
N ALA A 117 8.90 -1.92 -11.71
CA ALA A 117 9.95 -2.93 -11.78
C ALA A 117 9.41 -4.30 -12.19
N PHE A 118 8.27 -4.70 -11.60
CA PHE A 118 7.58 -5.95 -11.89
C PHE A 118 7.24 -6.09 -13.38
N TYR A 119 6.60 -5.08 -13.98
CA TYR A 119 6.23 -5.15 -15.39
C TYR A 119 7.44 -5.19 -16.32
N LYS A 120 8.56 -4.54 -15.96
CA LYS A 120 9.83 -4.66 -16.70
C LYS A 120 10.36 -6.09 -16.65
N TYR A 121 10.29 -6.73 -15.49
CA TYR A 121 10.71 -8.13 -15.31
C TYR A 121 9.81 -9.10 -16.09
N VAL A 122 8.49 -9.00 -15.99
CA VAL A 122 7.57 -9.86 -16.76
C VAL A 122 7.80 -9.71 -18.27
N LYS A 123 7.99 -8.47 -18.74
CA LYS A 123 8.28 -8.20 -20.16
C LYS A 123 9.61 -8.82 -20.60
N SER A 124 10.67 -8.77 -19.77
CA SER A 124 11.97 -9.33 -20.14
C SER A 124 11.91 -10.86 -20.31
N ILE A 125 11.10 -11.54 -19.49
CA ILE A 125 10.86 -12.98 -19.63
C ILE A 125 10.08 -13.29 -20.90
N ALA A 126 9.05 -12.50 -21.22
CA ALA A 126 8.28 -12.71 -22.43
C ALA A 126 9.16 -12.62 -23.69
N VAL A 127 10.05 -11.62 -23.78
CA VAL A 127 10.96 -11.45 -24.93
C VAL A 127 11.99 -12.59 -25.03
N ALA A 128 12.51 -13.07 -23.90
CA ALA A 128 13.52 -14.13 -23.89
C ALA A 128 13.02 -15.50 -24.39
N ASN A 129 11.71 -15.72 -24.47
CA ASN A 129 11.12 -16.99 -24.92
C ASN A 129 10.81 -17.04 -26.44
N TYR A 130 11.05 -15.94 -27.18
CA TYR A 130 10.82 -15.86 -28.64
C TYR A 130 12.12 -15.84 -29.46
N ASN A 131 13.28 -15.94 -28.83
CA ASN A 131 14.60 -16.08 -29.47
C ASN A 131 15.20 -17.44 -29.10
#